data_AF-A0A948EV23-F1
#
_entry.id   AF-A0A948EV23-F1
#
_cell.length_a   1.000
_cell.length_b   1.000
_cell.length_c   1.000
_cell.angle_alpha   90.00
_cell.angle_beta   90.00
_cell.angle_gamma   90.00
#
_symmetry.space_group_name_H-M   'P 1'
#
loop_
_entity.id
_entity.type
_entity.pdbx_description
1 polymer ?
#
loop_
_entity_poly.entity_id
_entity_poly.type
_entity_poly.pdbx_seq_one_letter_code
_entity_poly.pdbx_strand_id
1 'polypeptide(L)'
;MSEVMKRKLFDLLLTPRPVCVHWGEVARALLVATSRMAAVSLLGSAMAYSAPLPPDAGQILESVRPAPAAPTARPALPQRDEATRPALTGPDTFQIPLRGIRITGATLYPAATLEALLHDAIGGKLTLSELDALAQRITR
;
A
#
# COMPACT_ATOMS: atom_id res chain seq x y z
N MET A 1 29.71 76.49 76.84
CA MET A 1 29.93 76.00 75.45
C MET A 1 28.69 75.24 74.95
N SER A 2 27.52 75.84 75.18
CA SER A 2 26.20 75.17 75.20
C SER A 2 25.21 75.78 74.20
N GLU A 3 25.61 76.83 73.48
CA GLU A 3 24.76 77.59 72.56
C GLU A 3 24.86 77.11 71.10
N VAL A 4 26.00 76.55 70.71
CA VAL A 4 26.23 76.03 69.34
C VAL A 4 25.42 74.75 69.09
N MET A 5 25.17 73.96 70.14
CA MET A 5 24.44 72.69 70.01
C MET A 5 22.92 72.88 69.93
N LYS A 6 22.38 73.95 70.52
CA LYS A 6 20.95 74.29 70.42
C LYS A 6 20.57 74.81 69.04
N ARG A 7 21.49 75.52 68.36
CA ARG A 7 21.27 75.97 66.97
C ARG A 7 21.16 74.79 65.99
N LYS A 8 21.98 73.75 66.14
CA LYS A 8 21.85 72.53 65.32
C LYS A 8 20.54 71.77 65.57
N LEU A 9 19.98 71.87 66.77
CA LEU A 9 18.71 71.21 67.10
C LEU A 9 17.50 71.92 66.45
N PHE A 10 17.60 73.24 66.22
CA PHE A 10 16.52 74.03 65.64
C PHE A 10 16.45 73.92 64.10
N ASP A 11 17.59 73.72 63.42
CA ASP A 11 17.65 73.51 61.96
C ASP A 11 17.09 72.14 61.50
N LEU A 12 16.93 71.19 62.42
CA LEU A 12 16.31 69.89 62.10
C LEU A 12 14.78 69.90 62.16
N LEU A 13 14.16 71.00 62.60
CA LEU A 13 12.72 71.11 62.83
C LEU A 13 11.93 71.85 61.74
N LEU A 14 12.57 72.37 60.68
CA LEU A 14 11.88 73.18 59.66
C LEU A 14 12.34 72.95 58.20
N THR A 15 12.28 71.69 57.74
CA THR A 15 12.23 71.44 56.29
C THR A 15 11.02 70.57 55.92
N PRO A 16 10.03 71.10 55.18
CA PRO A 16 8.95 70.30 54.62
C PRO A 16 9.50 69.43 53.49
N ARG A 17 9.42 68.10 53.63
CA ARG A 17 9.70 67.18 52.51
C ARG A 17 8.40 66.94 51.73
N PRO A 18 8.42 67.11 50.39
CA PRO A 18 7.26 66.81 49.56
C PRO A 18 6.95 65.32 49.55
N VAL A 19 5.64 65.08 49.50
CA VAL A 19 4.95 63.79 49.47
C VAL A 19 5.25 63.06 48.17
N CYS A 20 5.62 61.79 48.23
CA CYS A 20 5.34 60.80 47.18
C CYS A 20 5.21 59.42 47.82
N VAL A 21 4.01 59.12 48.32
CA VAL A 21 3.62 57.76 48.71
C VAL A 21 3.51 56.95 47.42
N HIS A 22 4.51 56.12 47.17
CA HIS A 22 4.60 55.22 46.02
C HIS A 22 3.60 54.06 46.20
N TRP A 23 2.33 54.30 45.82
CA TRP A 23 1.25 53.30 45.78
C TRP A 23 1.48 52.14 44.79
N GLY A 24 2.58 52.16 44.02
CA GLY A 24 2.88 51.19 42.98
C GLY A 24 3.41 49.84 43.46
N GLU A 25 4.08 49.78 44.62
CA GLU A 25 4.71 48.54 45.09
C GLU A 25 3.79 47.65 45.93
N VAL A 26 2.81 48.23 46.63
CA VAL A 26 1.83 47.44 47.39
C VAL A 26 0.91 46.64 46.45
N ALA A 27 0.62 47.20 45.26
CA ALA A 27 -0.19 46.54 44.23
C ALA A 27 0.54 45.35 43.57
N ARG A 28 1.87 45.36 43.49
CA ARG A 28 2.65 44.26 42.88
C ARG A 28 2.84 43.07 43.83
N ALA A 29 2.91 43.31 45.14
CA ALA A 29 3.07 42.24 46.12
C ALA A 29 1.79 41.39 46.28
N LEU A 30 0.60 41.98 46.19
CA LEU A 30 -0.68 41.27 46.29
C LEU A 30 -1.02 40.42 45.05
N LEU A 31 -0.43 40.72 43.89
CA LEU A 31 -0.74 40.04 42.63
C LEU A 31 0.14 38.81 42.36
N VAL A 32 1.32 38.70 42.99
CA VAL A 32 2.23 37.55 42.82
C VAL A 32 1.94 36.44 43.84
N ALA A 33 1.45 36.78 45.04
CA ALA A 33 1.19 35.79 46.09
C ALA A 33 -0.06 34.92 45.84
N THR A 34 -1.04 35.41 45.07
CA THR A 34 -2.25 34.65 44.71
C THR A 34 -2.05 33.72 43.50
N SER A 35 -0.99 33.92 42.71
CA SER A 35 -0.74 33.18 41.47
C SER A 35 -0.15 31.77 41.68
N ARG A 36 0.52 31.50 42.82
CA ARG A 36 1.20 30.22 43.03
C ARG A 36 0.38 29.12 43.69
N MET A 37 -0.77 29.46 44.30
CA MET A 37 -1.60 28.47 44.98
C MET A 37 -2.62 27.80 44.05
N ALA A 38 -2.99 28.45 42.93
CA ALA A 38 -3.92 27.88 41.94
C ALA A 38 -3.26 26.88 40.98
N ALA A 39 -1.93 26.92 40.82
CA ALA A 39 -1.22 26.06 39.86
C ALA A 39 -1.04 24.60 40.33
N VAL A 40 -1.10 24.33 41.64
CA VAL A 40 -0.89 22.98 42.19
C VAL A 40 -2.17 22.13 42.13
N SER A 41 -3.35 22.75 42.21
CA SER A 41 -4.63 22.03 42.18
C SER A 41 -5.00 21.51 40.79
N LEU A 42 -4.41 22.03 39.71
CA LEU A 42 -4.72 21.58 38.34
C LEU A 42 -3.92 20.35 37.88
N LEU A 43 -2.80 20.00 38.54
CA LEU A 43 -1.99 18.84 38.14
C LEU A 43 -2.50 17.49 38.70
N GLY A 44 -3.40 17.50 39.70
CA GLY A 44 -3.89 16.29 40.36
C GLY A 44 -5.01 15.54 39.64
N SER A 45 -5.72 16.19 38.71
CA SER A 45 -6.94 15.63 38.09
C SER A 45 -6.69 14.79 36.82
N ALA A 46 -5.43 14.64 36.40
CA ALA A 46 -5.10 13.99 35.13
C ALA A 46 -4.94 12.45 35.21
N MET A 47 -5.03 11.85 36.40
CA MET A 47 -4.73 10.41 36.58
C MET A 47 -5.95 9.48 36.52
N ALA A 48 -7.17 9.97 36.30
CA ALA A 48 -8.39 9.17 36.42
C ALA A 48 -8.95 8.60 35.10
N TYR A 49 -8.28 8.77 33.95
CA TYR A 49 -8.84 8.35 32.65
C TYR A 49 -7.97 7.32 31.91
N SER A 50 -7.79 6.16 32.53
CA SER A 50 -7.31 4.96 31.85
C SER A 50 -8.12 3.74 32.25
N ALA A 51 -9.45 3.83 32.14
CA ALA A 51 -10.27 2.63 32.05
C ALA A 51 -10.18 2.14 30.60
N PRO A 52 -9.79 0.88 30.34
CA PRO A 52 -9.92 0.30 29.01
C PRO A 52 -11.38 0.39 28.60
N LEU A 53 -11.69 1.11 27.52
CA LEU A 53 -13.04 1.08 26.98
C LEU A 53 -13.39 -0.38 26.66
N PRO A 54 -14.58 -0.87 27.03
CA PRO A 54 -15.02 -2.19 26.61
C PRO A 54 -14.96 -2.23 25.08
N PRO A 55 -14.39 -3.29 24.49
CA PRO A 55 -14.27 -3.38 23.04
C PRO A 55 -15.66 -3.28 22.42
N ASP A 56 -15.80 -2.36 21.46
CA ASP A 56 -17.04 -2.19 20.72
C ASP A 56 -17.36 -3.50 19.97
N ALA A 57 -18.63 -3.90 19.96
CA ALA A 57 -19.04 -5.15 19.32
C ALA A 57 -18.66 -5.20 17.83
N GLY A 58 -18.52 -4.05 17.16
CA GLY A 58 -18.00 -3.94 15.80
C GLY A 58 -16.52 -4.28 15.68
N GLN A 59 -15.68 -3.87 16.64
CA GLN A 59 -14.24 -4.17 16.63
C GLN A 59 -13.96 -5.68 16.75
N ILE A 60 -14.79 -6.42 17.50
CA ILE A 60 -14.67 -7.88 17.59
C ILE A 60 -15.02 -8.53 16.24
N LEU A 61 -16.05 -8.06 15.54
CA LEU A 61 -16.44 -8.60 14.23
C LEU A 61 -15.39 -8.32 13.15
N GLU A 62 -14.72 -7.17 13.20
CA GLU A 62 -13.63 -6.82 12.29
C GLU A 62 -12.38 -7.69 12.50
N SER A 63 -12.12 -8.09 13.75
CA SER A 63 -11.00 -8.99 14.08
C SER A 63 -11.20 -10.42 13.57
N VAL A 64 -12.45 -10.86 13.39
CA VAL A 64 -12.81 -12.19 12.86
C VAL A 64 -13.16 -12.07 11.38
N ARG A 65 -12.23 -11.51 10.58
CA ARG A 65 -12.38 -11.58 9.12
C ARG A 65 -11.86 -12.95 8.65
N PRO A 66 -12.72 -13.81 8.06
CA PRO A 66 -12.26 -15.08 7.52
C PRO A 66 -11.22 -14.84 6.42
N ALA A 67 -10.20 -15.70 6.38
CA ALA A 67 -9.16 -15.62 5.37
C ALA A 67 -9.78 -15.68 3.96
N PRO A 68 -9.25 -14.91 2.98
CA PRO A 68 -9.72 -14.98 1.61
C PRO A 68 -9.70 -16.42 1.11
N ALA A 69 -10.80 -16.87 0.49
CA ALA A 69 -10.87 -18.20 -0.09
C ALA A 69 -9.75 -18.39 -1.12
N ALA A 70 -9.09 -19.55 -1.09
CA ALA A 70 -8.09 -19.90 -2.09
C ALA A 70 -8.73 -19.88 -3.49
N PRO A 71 -8.00 -19.42 -4.52
CA PRO A 71 -8.51 -19.42 -5.88
C PRO A 71 -8.89 -20.84 -6.30
N THR A 72 -10.13 -21.03 -6.72
CA THR A 72 -10.63 -22.31 -7.23
C THR A 72 -9.79 -22.70 -8.45
N ALA A 73 -9.28 -23.93 -8.46
CA ALA A 73 -8.54 -24.45 -9.61
C ALA A 73 -9.41 -24.29 -10.87
N ARG A 74 -8.83 -23.74 -11.94
CA ARG A 74 -9.51 -23.65 -13.23
C ARG A 74 -9.94 -25.06 -13.66
N PRO A 75 -11.18 -25.24 -14.17
CA PRO A 75 -11.59 -26.53 -14.70
C PRO A 75 -10.57 -26.96 -15.75
N ALA A 76 -10.10 -28.21 -15.64
CA ALA A 76 -9.25 -28.80 -16.66
C ALA A 76 -9.99 -28.71 -17.99
N LEU A 77 -9.30 -28.21 -19.03
CA LEU A 77 -9.85 -28.26 -20.38
C LEU A 77 -10.21 -29.71 -20.69
N PRO A 78 -11.38 -29.97 -21.31
CA PRO A 78 -11.72 -31.33 -21.70
C PRO A 78 -10.58 -31.86 -22.55
N GLN A 79 -9.99 -32.97 -22.11
CA GLN A 79 -8.99 -33.69 -22.88
C GLN A 79 -9.71 -34.12 -24.15
N ARG A 80 -9.39 -33.48 -25.26
CA ARG A 80 -9.96 -33.86 -26.55
C ARG A 80 -9.38 -35.25 -26.81
N ASP A 81 -10.21 -36.28 -26.68
CA ASP A 81 -9.85 -37.59 -27.19
C ASP A 81 -9.40 -37.37 -28.63
N GLU A 82 -8.14 -37.68 -28.92
CA GLU A 82 -7.59 -37.70 -30.27
C GLU A 82 -8.25 -38.85 -31.02
N ALA A 83 -9.57 -38.75 -31.23
CA ALA A 83 -10.26 -39.55 -32.20
C ALA A 83 -9.52 -39.31 -33.51
N THR A 84 -8.80 -40.35 -33.95
CA THR A 84 -8.02 -40.31 -35.19
C THR A 84 -8.95 -39.79 -36.27
N ARG A 85 -8.64 -38.58 -36.78
CA ARG A 85 -9.42 -38.00 -37.87
C ARG A 85 -9.39 -39.03 -39.01
N PRO A 86 -10.56 -39.43 -39.55
CA PRO A 86 -10.58 -40.30 -40.71
C PRO A 86 -9.78 -39.66 -41.83
N ALA A 87 -8.89 -40.42 -42.46
CA ALA A 87 -8.13 -39.93 -43.60
C ALA A 87 -9.09 -39.43 -44.69
N LEU A 88 -8.75 -38.30 -45.31
CA LEU A 88 -9.54 -37.75 -46.40
C LEU A 88 -9.47 -38.69 -47.61
N THR A 89 -10.58 -39.36 -47.93
CA THR A 89 -10.72 -40.17 -49.14
C THR A 89 -11.00 -39.26 -50.33
N GLY A 90 -9.96 -38.82 -51.02
CA GLY A 90 -10.05 -38.08 -52.28
C GLY A 90 -9.71 -38.95 -53.49
N PRO A 91 -10.04 -38.51 -54.72
CA PRO A 91 -9.55 -39.20 -55.91
C PRO A 91 -8.02 -39.07 -55.99
N ASP A 92 -7.31 -40.20 -55.92
CA ASP A 92 -5.84 -40.27 -56.06
C ASP A 92 -5.35 -39.94 -57.49
N THR A 93 -6.27 -39.60 -58.40
CA THR A 93 -5.95 -39.25 -59.79
C THR A 93 -5.38 -37.84 -59.94
N PHE A 94 -5.59 -36.96 -58.96
CA PHE A 94 -5.10 -35.58 -59.02
C PHE A 94 -3.81 -35.39 -58.22
N GLN A 95 -2.73 -35.09 -58.93
CA GLN A 95 -1.41 -34.83 -58.34
C GLN A 95 -1.15 -33.33 -58.18
N ILE A 96 -0.80 -32.93 -56.97
CA ILE A 96 -0.50 -31.54 -56.59
C ILE A 96 1.02 -31.41 -56.40
N PRO A 97 1.70 -30.53 -57.17
CA PRO A 97 3.11 -30.28 -56.95
C PRO A 97 3.31 -29.46 -55.67
N LEU A 98 4.03 -30.01 -54.69
CA LEU A 98 4.28 -29.37 -53.40
C LEU A 98 5.57 -28.53 -53.47
N ARG A 99 5.44 -27.20 -53.49
CA ARG A 99 6.60 -26.28 -53.58
C ARG A 99 7.19 -25.87 -52.24
N GLY A 100 6.38 -25.89 -51.19
CA GLY A 100 6.78 -25.47 -49.86
C GLY A 100 5.64 -25.61 -48.86
N ILE A 101 6.01 -25.66 -47.59
CA ILE A 101 5.09 -25.77 -46.45
C ILE A 101 5.40 -24.60 -45.53
N ARG A 102 4.34 -23.94 -45.03
CA ARG A 102 4.45 -22.89 -44.02
C ARG A 102 3.52 -23.22 -42.87
N ILE A 103 4.07 -23.34 -41.66
CA ILE A 103 3.29 -23.68 -40.47
C ILE A 103 2.99 -22.40 -39.68
N THR A 104 1.71 -22.19 -39.36
CA THR A 104 1.24 -21.01 -38.63
C THR A 104 0.40 -21.43 -37.42
N GLY A 105 0.45 -20.65 -36.34
CA GLY A 105 -0.35 -20.92 -35.14
C GLY A 105 0.24 -21.99 -34.21
N ALA A 106 1.46 -22.46 -34.47
CA ALA A 106 2.19 -23.32 -33.55
C ALA A 106 2.62 -22.50 -32.31
N THR A 107 2.19 -22.93 -31.12
CA THR A 107 2.51 -22.28 -29.83
C THR A 107 3.46 -23.10 -28.97
N LEU A 108 3.43 -24.43 -29.10
CA LEU A 108 4.22 -25.37 -28.30
C LEU A 108 5.58 -25.69 -28.93
N TYR A 109 5.62 -25.83 -30.25
CA TYR A 109 6.84 -26.16 -30.99
C TYR A 109 7.21 -25.04 -31.97
N PRO A 110 8.50 -24.71 -32.14
CA PRO A 110 8.93 -23.76 -33.15
C PRO A 110 8.52 -24.20 -34.56
N ALA A 111 7.98 -23.29 -35.36
CA ALA A 111 7.53 -23.59 -36.72
C ALA A 111 8.65 -24.19 -37.60
N ALA A 112 9.88 -23.67 -37.48
CA ALA A 112 11.04 -24.17 -38.23
C ALA A 112 11.36 -25.64 -37.91
N THR A 113 11.17 -26.06 -36.66
CA THR A 113 11.38 -27.46 -36.25
C THR A 113 10.35 -28.37 -36.89
N LEU A 114 9.08 -27.94 -36.92
CA LEU A 114 8.02 -28.70 -37.55
C LEU A 114 8.22 -28.75 -39.08
N GLU A 115 8.56 -27.63 -39.72
CA GLU A 115 8.83 -27.56 -41.17
C GLU A 115 9.99 -28.47 -41.58
N ALA A 116 11.04 -28.58 -40.76
CA ALA A 116 12.15 -29.49 -41.01
C ALA A 116 11.72 -30.96 -41.07
N LEU A 117 10.66 -31.35 -40.34
CA LEU A 117 10.13 -32.72 -40.36
C LEU A 117 9.42 -33.07 -41.67
N LEU A 118 8.93 -32.08 -42.41
CA LEU A 118 8.23 -32.30 -43.69
C LEU A 118 9.09 -31.96 -44.92
N HIS A 119 10.39 -31.68 -44.73
CA HIS A 119 11.27 -31.29 -45.83
C HIS A 119 11.42 -32.39 -46.88
N ASP A 120 11.27 -33.65 -46.47
CA ASP A 120 11.25 -34.85 -47.31
C ASP A 120 10.14 -34.85 -48.37
N ALA A 121 9.02 -34.19 -48.11
CA ALA A 121 7.88 -34.13 -49.03
C ALA A 121 7.98 -32.98 -50.06
N ILE A 122 8.85 -31.99 -49.83
CA ILE A 122 8.94 -30.79 -50.67
C ILE A 122 9.59 -31.13 -52.02
N GLY A 123 8.99 -30.65 -53.11
CA GLY A 123 9.43 -30.93 -54.49
C GLY A 123 8.74 -32.16 -55.11
N GLY A 124 7.98 -32.92 -54.31
CA GLY A 124 7.19 -34.05 -54.77
C GLY A 124 5.87 -33.65 -55.46
N LYS A 125 5.27 -34.62 -56.14
CA LYS A 125 3.88 -34.57 -56.59
C LYS A 125 3.07 -35.47 -55.66
N LEU A 126 2.15 -34.88 -54.91
CA LEU A 126 1.37 -35.59 -53.89
C LEU A 126 -0.12 -35.57 -54.20
N THR A 127 -0.81 -36.64 -53.87
CA THR A 127 -2.27 -36.70 -53.88
C THR A 127 -2.85 -36.02 -52.63
N LEU A 128 -4.16 -35.83 -52.60
CA LEU A 128 -4.84 -35.23 -51.45
C LEU A 128 -4.77 -36.14 -50.20
N SER A 129 -4.78 -37.45 -50.39
CA SER A 129 -4.62 -38.44 -49.32
C SER A 129 -3.21 -38.40 -48.71
N GLU A 130 -2.19 -38.21 -49.53
CA GLU A 130 -0.80 -38.07 -49.08
C GLU A 130 -0.55 -36.75 -48.32
N LEU A 131 -1.20 -35.65 -48.74
CA LEU A 131 -1.14 -34.38 -48.01
C LEU A 131 -1.81 -34.47 -46.63
N ASP A 132 -2.92 -35.20 -46.51
CA ASP A 132 -3.56 -35.45 -45.22
C ASP A 132 -2.68 -36.30 -44.30
N ALA A 133 -2.01 -37.33 -44.83
CA ALA A 133 -1.05 -38.14 -44.08
C ALA A 133 0.12 -37.30 -43.53
N LEU A 134 0.63 -36.34 -44.31
CA LEU A 134 1.64 -35.40 -43.86
C LEU A 134 1.14 -34.49 -42.72
N ALA A 135 -0.09 -34.02 -42.79
CA ALA A 135 -0.69 -33.22 -41.73
C ALA A 135 -0.91 -34.03 -40.42
N GLN A 136 -1.24 -35.32 -40.54
CA GLN A 136 -1.36 -36.20 -39.38
C GLN A 136 -0.01 -36.39 -38.68
N ARG A 137 1.10 -36.41 -39.42
CA ARG A 137 2.46 -36.61 -38.88
C ARG A 137 2.92 -35.48 -37.97
N ILE A 138 2.43 -34.25 -38.15
CA ILE A 138 2.73 -33.11 -37.25
C ILE A 138 1.73 -32.96 -36.10
N THR A 139 0.64 -33.72 -36.12
CA THR A 139 -0.41 -33.65 -35.10
C THR A 139 -0.19 -34.66 -33.98
N ARG A 140 0.44 -35.81 -34.28
CA ARG A 140 0.86 -36.81 -33.28
C ARG A 140 2.17 -36.42 -32.60
#